data_AF-A0A662VZ42-F1
#
_entry.id   AF-A0A662VZ42-F1
#
_cell.length_a   1.000
_cell.length_b   1.000
_cell.length_c   1.000
_cell.angle_alpha   90.00
_cell.angle_beta   90.00
_cell.angle_gamma   90.00
#
_symmetry.space_group_name_H-M   'P 1'
#
loop_
_entity.id
_entity.type
_entity.pdbx_description
1 polymer ?
#
loop_
_entity_poly.entity_id
_entity_poly.type
_entity_poly.pdbx_seq_one_letter_code
_entity_poly.pdbx_strand_id
1 'polypeptide(L)'
;MISGKIKWILPFLLMIIVLSGCVEKKELEVPKKEVNLSFKPSILVLETDSGWKVNILATLPTPCHKFEYVGKQLRGSEYYLDFSYEEPRKPCAQVITNYNRTIDLGKLEKGDYTVILRVNGEIVKKANFKVS
;
A
#
# COMPACT_ATOMS: atom_id res chain seq x y z
N MET A 1 19.43 -77.13 -3.24
CA MET A 1 20.13 -77.33 -1.94
C MET A 1 21.58 -76.86 -2.13
N ILE A 2 22.23 -76.33 -1.09
CA ILE A 2 23.40 -75.39 -1.05
C ILE A 2 22.87 -73.95 -0.87
N SER A 3 22.56 -73.46 0.34
CA SER A 3 23.37 -73.23 1.56
C SER A 3 24.49 -72.20 1.36
N GLY A 4 24.37 -71.04 2.00
CA GLY A 4 25.42 -70.02 2.06
C GLY A 4 24.92 -68.65 2.54
N LYS A 5 24.62 -68.51 3.84
CA LYS A 5 24.37 -67.22 4.50
C LYS A 5 25.68 -66.44 4.65
N ILE A 6 25.77 -65.20 4.20
CA ILE A 6 26.73 -64.21 4.71
C ILE A 6 25.99 -62.90 5.01
N LYS A 7 26.01 -62.54 6.28
CA LYS A 7 25.50 -61.31 6.92
C LYS A 7 26.71 -60.41 7.19
N TRP A 8 26.75 -59.19 6.65
CA TRP A 8 27.59 -58.07 7.10
C TRP A 8 26.86 -56.80 6.60
N ILE A 9 25.89 -56.25 7.34
CA ILE A 9 26.02 -55.08 8.23
C ILE A 9 27.18 -54.15 7.84
N LEU A 10 26.89 -53.05 7.14
CA LEU A 10 26.94 -51.68 7.72
C LEU A 10 26.29 -50.67 6.75
N PRO A 11 25.60 -49.65 7.27
CA PRO A 11 24.54 -48.91 6.58
C PRO A 11 25.11 -47.75 5.75
N PHE A 12 24.69 -47.64 4.49
CA PHE A 12 24.84 -46.42 3.69
C PHE A 12 23.72 -45.43 4.07
N LEU A 13 23.72 -45.06 5.35
CA LEU A 13 22.96 -43.96 5.92
C LEU A 13 23.94 -42.78 6.01
N LEU A 14 24.10 -42.02 4.93
CA LEU A 14 24.40 -40.59 5.00
C LEU A 14 24.38 -39.99 3.59
N MET A 15 23.83 -38.79 3.48
CA MET A 15 24.15 -37.80 2.44
C MET A 15 23.32 -37.86 1.13
N ILE A 16 22.03 -37.50 1.22
CA ILE A 16 21.50 -36.47 0.30
C ILE A 16 20.84 -35.39 1.14
N ILE A 17 21.65 -34.35 1.34
CA ILE A 17 21.35 -33.11 2.02
C ILE A 17 20.33 -32.33 1.17
N VAL A 18 19.20 -32.01 1.80
CA VAL A 18 18.51 -30.72 1.77
C VAL A 18 18.84 -29.82 0.57
N LEU A 19 18.04 -29.90 -0.48
CA LEU A 19 17.85 -28.78 -1.41
C LEU A 19 16.48 -28.15 -1.13
N SER A 20 16.38 -27.54 0.04
CA SER A 20 15.43 -26.46 0.29
C SER A 20 15.86 -25.28 -0.60
N GLY A 21 15.40 -25.29 -1.84
CA GLY A 21 15.47 -24.13 -2.72
C GLY A 21 14.54 -23.05 -2.17
N CYS A 22 15.04 -22.24 -1.24
CA CYS A 22 14.49 -20.92 -0.98
C CYS A 22 14.70 -20.11 -2.25
N VAL A 23 13.67 -20.09 -3.11
CA VAL A 23 13.53 -19.06 -4.14
C VAL A 23 13.31 -17.76 -3.39
N GLU A 24 14.42 -17.09 -3.09
CA GLU A 24 14.41 -15.71 -2.63
C GLU A 24 13.82 -14.87 -3.77
N LYS A 25 12.53 -14.59 -3.67
CA LYS A 25 11.86 -13.62 -4.54
C LYS A 25 12.53 -12.28 -4.28
N LYS A 26 13.51 -11.92 -5.11
CA LYS A 26 13.98 -10.54 -5.19
C LYS A 26 12.80 -9.69 -5.63
N GLU A 27 12.23 -8.99 -4.67
CA GLU A 27 11.25 -7.95 -4.89
C GLU A 27 11.92 -6.92 -5.80
N LEU A 28 11.45 -6.85 -7.04
CA LEU A 28 11.99 -5.94 -8.05
C LEU A 28 11.67 -4.52 -7.56
N GLU A 29 12.66 -3.81 -7.01
CA GLU A 29 12.50 -2.42 -6.62
C GLU A 29 12.26 -1.57 -7.87
N VAL A 30 10.98 -1.38 -8.21
CA VAL A 30 10.58 -0.40 -9.23
C VAL A 30 11.07 0.97 -8.73
N PRO A 31 11.87 1.70 -9.53
CA PRO A 31 12.34 3.01 -9.13
C PRO A 31 11.14 3.91 -8.85
N LYS A 32 10.91 4.22 -7.57
CA LYS A 32 9.85 5.12 -7.11
C LYS A 32 10.11 6.47 -7.75
N LYS A 33 9.25 6.89 -8.68
CA LYS A 33 9.31 8.25 -9.18
C LYS A 33 8.72 9.13 -8.09
N GLU A 34 9.57 9.77 -7.28
CA GLU A 34 9.08 10.63 -6.20
C GLU A 34 8.18 11.73 -6.77
N VAL A 35 6.91 11.74 -6.35
CA VAL A 35 6.00 12.84 -6.65
C VAL A 35 6.38 13.99 -5.72
N ASN A 36 6.96 15.03 -6.31
CA ASN A 36 7.28 16.24 -5.57
C ASN A 36 5.98 17.03 -5.38
N LEU A 37 5.34 16.86 -4.22
CA LEU A 37 4.16 17.65 -3.88
C LEU A 37 4.60 18.97 -3.24
N SER A 38 4.04 20.07 -3.71
CA SER A 38 4.24 21.38 -3.06
C SER A 38 3.59 21.48 -1.67
N PHE A 39 2.95 20.42 -1.20
CA PHE A 39 2.16 20.36 0.03
C PHE A 39 2.21 18.99 0.68
N LYS A 40 1.78 18.91 1.94
CA LYS A 40 1.75 17.65 2.71
C LYS A 40 0.31 17.25 3.05
N PRO A 41 -0.27 16.25 2.37
CA PRO A 41 -1.61 15.79 2.68
C PRO A 41 -1.65 15.04 4.02
N SER A 42 -2.83 15.01 4.63
CA SER A 42 -3.15 14.27 5.84
C SER A 42 -4.39 13.42 5.62
N ILE A 43 -4.41 12.27 6.27
CA ILE A 43 -5.51 11.31 6.24
C ILE A 43 -6.15 11.35 7.63
N LEU A 44 -7.45 11.64 7.69
CA LEU A 44 -8.25 11.53 8.89
C LEU A 44 -9.33 10.48 8.65
N VAL A 45 -9.33 9.43 9.46
CA VAL A 45 -10.32 8.35 9.39
C VAL A 45 -11.35 8.56 10.50
N LEU A 46 -12.64 8.49 10.15
CA LEU A 46 -13.75 8.77 11.05
C LEU A 46 -14.78 7.66 10.98
N GLU A 47 -15.23 7.20 12.14
CA GLU A 47 -16.43 6.38 12.26
C GLU A 47 -17.66 7.29 12.35
N THR A 48 -18.73 6.90 11.66
CA THR A 48 -20.02 7.61 11.65
C THR A 48 -21.16 6.59 11.72
N ASP A 49 -22.38 7.05 12.02
CA ASP A 49 -23.58 6.20 12.04
C ASP A 49 -23.82 5.44 10.72
N SER A 50 -23.36 6.02 9.60
CA SER A 50 -23.46 5.43 8.25
C SER A 50 -22.33 4.46 7.89
N GLY A 51 -21.28 4.36 8.72
CA GLY A 51 -20.05 3.62 8.43
C GLY A 51 -18.80 4.51 8.52
N TRP A 52 -17.72 4.07 7.89
CA TRP A 52 -16.42 4.70 7.95
C TRP A 52 -16.20 5.70 6.81
N LYS A 53 -15.60 6.85 7.13
CA LYS A 53 -15.25 7.89 6.16
C LYS A 53 -13.79 8.26 6.31
N VAL A 54 -13.20 8.72 5.21
CA VAL A 54 -11.85 9.27 5.16
C VAL A 54 -11.91 10.71 4.67
N ASN A 55 -11.33 11.63 5.42
CA ASN A 55 -11.06 12.99 4.96
C ASN A 55 -9.59 13.10 4.55
N ILE A 56 -9.37 13.51 3.30
CA ILE A 56 -8.06 13.92 2.80
C ILE A 56 -7.95 15.43 2.93
N LEU A 57 -7.04 15.86 3.80
CA LEU A 57 -6.82 17.25 4.15
C LEU A 57 -5.48 17.72 3.59
N ALA A 58 -5.43 18.90 3.00
CA ALA A 58 -4.19 19.48 2.48
C ALA A 58 -4.27 21.01 2.47
N THR A 59 -3.12 21.66 2.33
CA THR A 59 -3.02 23.09 2.03
C THR A 59 -2.44 23.26 0.63
N LEU A 60 -3.25 23.75 -0.31
CA LEU A 60 -2.90 23.82 -1.72
C LEU A 60 -2.71 25.27 -2.16
N PRO A 61 -1.67 25.58 -2.95
CA PRO A 61 -1.58 26.85 -3.65
C PRO A 61 -2.57 26.85 -4.83
N THR A 62 -3.70 27.54 -4.66
CA THR A 62 -4.76 27.64 -5.67
C THR A 62 -4.75 29.04 -6.30
N PRO A 63 -5.26 29.19 -7.54
CA PRO A 63 -5.91 28.18 -8.41
C PRO A 63 -4.93 27.33 -9.25
N CYS A 64 -3.63 27.48 -9.04
CA CYS A 64 -2.64 27.04 -10.02
C CYS A 64 -2.29 25.56 -9.97
N HIS A 65 -2.39 24.97 -8.78
CA HIS A 65 -2.27 23.54 -8.62
C HIS A 65 -3.65 22.91 -8.65
N LYS A 66 -3.76 21.79 -9.37
CA LYS A 66 -4.97 20.96 -9.35
C LYS A 66 -4.69 19.71 -8.56
N PHE A 67 -5.56 19.41 -7.61
CA PHE A 67 -5.52 18.20 -6.81
C PHE A 67 -6.91 17.58 -6.80
N GLU A 68 -7.10 16.50 -7.57
CA GLU A 68 -8.42 15.96 -7.87
C GLU A 68 -8.53 14.50 -7.47
N TYR A 69 -9.66 14.13 -6.91
CA TYR A 69 -9.95 12.74 -6.57
C TYR A 69 -10.33 11.96 -7.83
N VAL A 70 -9.60 10.89 -8.09
CA VAL A 70 -9.78 10.02 -9.26
C VAL A 70 -10.67 8.84 -8.91
N GLY A 71 -10.43 8.19 -7.77
CA GLY A 71 -11.21 7.02 -7.38
C GLY A 71 -10.67 6.28 -6.17
N LYS A 72 -11.33 5.17 -5.83
CA LYS A 72 -10.90 4.26 -4.77
C LYS A 72 -10.88 2.82 -5.25
N GLN A 73 -9.96 2.03 -4.69
CA GLN A 73 -9.88 0.59 -4.89
C GLN A 73 -9.69 -0.10 -3.54
N LEU A 74 -10.33 -1.24 -3.34
CA LEU A 74 -10.13 -2.10 -2.16
C LEU A 74 -9.34 -3.34 -2.57
N ARG A 75 -8.27 -3.66 -1.85
CA ARG A 75 -7.49 -4.90 -2.02
C ARG A 75 -7.23 -5.51 -0.64
N GLY A 76 -7.97 -6.57 -0.31
CA GLY A 76 -7.96 -7.10 1.06
C GLY A 76 -8.45 -6.04 2.04
N SER A 77 -7.63 -5.69 3.04
CA SER A 77 -7.91 -4.62 4.02
C SER A 77 -7.26 -3.26 3.67
N GLU A 78 -6.74 -3.12 2.45
CA GLU A 78 -6.12 -1.88 1.98
C GLU A 78 -7.05 -1.07 1.07
N TYR A 79 -7.37 0.15 1.48
CA TYR A 79 -8.11 1.15 0.71
C TYR A 79 -7.15 2.08 -0.02
N TYR A 80 -7.01 1.89 -1.32
CA TYR A 80 -6.24 2.78 -2.19
C TYR A 80 -7.12 3.94 -2.63
N LEU A 81 -6.71 5.17 -2.28
CA LEU A 81 -7.38 6.40 -2.64
C LEU A 81 -6.52 7.15 -3.66
N ASP A 82 -7.00 7.23 -4.88
CA ASP A 82 -6.26 7.76 -6.02
C ASP A 82 -6.61 9.22 -6.28
N PHE A 83 -5.57 10.04 -6.39
CA PHE A 83 -5.65 11.45 -6.74
C PHE A 83 -4.72 11.78 -7.91
N SER A 84 -5.09 12.78 -8.67
CA SER A 84 -4.21 13.43 -9.65
C SER A 84 -3.68 14.74 -9.07
N TYR A 85 -2.45 15.09 -9.44
CA TYR A 85 -1.84 16.37 -9.12
C TYR A 85 -1.17 16.98 -10.35
N GLU A 86 -1.52 18.22 -10.66
CA GLU A 86 -0.92 18.99 -11.76
C GLU A 86 -0.31 20.29 -11.20
N GLU A 87 0.97 20.50 -11.48
CA GLU A 87 1.69 21.75 -11.20
C GLU A 87 1.49 22.77 -12.33
N PRO A 88 1.53 24.08 -12.01
CA PRO A 88 1.42 25.11 -13.03
C PRO A 88 2.66 25.13 -13.93
N ARG A 89 2.44 25.13 -15.25
CA ARG A 89 3.52 25.16 -16.26
C ARG A 89 4.21 26.53 -16.39
N LYS A 90 3.64 27.57 -15.78
CA LYS A 90 4.14 28.95 -15.81
C LYS A 90 4.01 29.56 -14.42
N PRO A 91 4.82 30.59 -14.08
CA PRO A 91 4.59 31.37 -12.87
C PRO A 91 3.14 31.83 -12.81
N CYS A 92 2.53 31.67 -11.65
CA CYS A 92 1.15 32.08 -11.42
C CYS A 92 1.06 32.83 -10.09
N ALA A 93 0.05 33.69 -9.98
CA ALA A 93 -0.36 34.21 -8.69
C ALA A 93 -1.18 33.14 -7.96
N GLN A 94 -0.77 32.77 -6.75
CA GLN A 94 -1.41 31.75 -5.94
C GLN A 94 -1.60 32.21 -4.50
N VAL A 95 -2.66 31.70 -3.88
CA VAL A 95 -2.91 31.82 -2.44
C VAL A 95 -3.00 30.42 -1.84
N ILE A 96 -2.56 30.29 -0.58
CA ILE A 96 -2.67 29.02 0.12
C ILE A 96 -4.11 28.84 0.60
N THR A 97 -4.74 27.74 0.22
CA THR A 97 -6.13 27.41 0.57
C THR A 97 -6.23 26.01 1.16
N ASN A 98 -7.22 25.82 2.02
CA ASN A 98 -7.50 24.51 2.61
C ASN A 98 -8.25 23.65 1.61
N TYR A 99 -7.77 22.42 1.43
CA TYR A 99 -8.43 21.37 0.67
C TYR A 99 -8.98 20.32 1.63
N ASN A 100 -10.22 19.92 1.41
CA ASN A 100 -10.86 18.82 2.12
C ASN A 100 -11.68 17.98 1.16
N ARG A 101 -11.36 16.69 1.09
CA ARG A 101 -12.15 15.70 0.35
C ARG A 101 -12.55 14.56 1.26
N THR A 102 -13.86 14.42 1.46
CA THR A 102 -14.46 13.27 2.13
C THR A 102 -14.70 12.12 1.15
N ILE A 103 -14.29 10.93 1.53
CA ILE A 103 -14.45 9.68 0.78
C ILE A 103 -15.11 8.67 1.71
N ASP A 104 -16.24 8.12 1.26
CA ASP A 104 -16.98 7.10 2.00
C ASP A 104 -16.30 5.73 1.82
N LEU A 105 -15.99 5.03 2.92
CA LEU A 105 -15.52 3.63 2.90
C LEU A 105 -16.68 2.63 3.10
N GLY A 106 -17.82 3.10 3.58
CA GLY A 106 -18.97 2.27 3.92
C GLY A 106 -18.83 1.54 5.25
N LYS A 107 -19.66 0.52 5.46
CA LYS A 107 -19.58 -0.35 6.63
C LYS A 107 -18.43 -1.35 6.45
N LEU A 108 -17.63 -1.50 7.50
CA LEU A 108 -16.46 -2.37 7.51
C LEU A 108 -16.66 -3.48 8.53
N GLU A 109 -16.16 -4.68 8.22
CA GLU A 109 -16.08 -5.76 9.20
C GLU A 109 -14.96 -5.49 10.20
N LYS A 110 -15.00 -6.15 11.35
CA LYS A 110 -13.95 -6.03 12.36
C LYS A 110 -12.60 -6.45 11.80
N GLY A 111 -11.56 -5.66 12.06
CA GLY A 111 -10.23 -5.94 11.54
C GLY A 111 -9.31 -4.73 11.51
N ASP A 112 -8.11 -4.96 11.01
CA ASP A 112 -7.08 -3.95 10.81
C ASP A 112 -7.03 -3.54 9.33
N TYR A 113 -7.16 -2.24 9.08
CA TYR A 113 -7.23 -1.66 7.74
C TYR A 113 -6.15 -0.62 7.53
N THR A 114 -5.78 -0.44 6.27
CA THR A 114 -4.86 0.61 5.84
C THR A 114 -5.52 1.48 4.78
N VAL A 115 -5.52 2.79 4.98
CA VAL A 115 -5.80 3.76 3.92
C VAL A 115 -4.47 4.15 3.27
N ILE A 116 -4.38 4.02 1.96
CA ILE A 116 -3.21 4.33 1.14
C ILE A 116 -3.58 5.46 0.19
N LEU A 117 -3.04 6.64 0.42
CA LEU A 117 -3.17 7.78 -0.48
C LEU A 117 -2.14 7.65 -1.60
N ARG A 118 -2.62 7.58 -2.84
CA ARG A 118 -1.79 7.64 -4.04
C ARG A 118 -2.04 8.93 -4.80
N VAL A 119 -0.96 9.55 -5.28
CA VAL A 119 -1.03 10.72 -6.15
C VAL A 119 -0.24 10.41 -7.41
N ASN A 120 -0.88 10.56 -8.57
CA ASN A 120 -0.27 10.23 -9.86
C ASN A 120 0.32 8.79 -9.91
N GLY A 121 -0.34 7.85 -9.23
CA GLY A 121 0.06 6.43 -9.16
C GLY A 121 1.05 6.08 -8.05
N GLU A 122 1.65 7.06 -7.39
CA GLU A 122 2.69 6.87 -6.38
C GLU A 122 2.13 6.97 -4.97
N ILE A 123 2.59 6.12 -4.05
CA ILE A 123 2.14 6.15 -2.64
C ILE A 123 2.79 7.34 -1.93
N VAL A 124 1.96 8.27 -1.45
CA VAL A 124 2.45 9.46 -0.73
C VAL A 124 2.21 9.41 0.76
N LYS A 125 1.18 8.67 1.22
CA LYS A 125 0.87 8.54 2.65
C LYS A 125 0.07 7.27 2.92
N LYS A 126 0.29 6.70 4.11
CA LYS A 126 -0.49 5.58 4.64
C LYS A 126 -1.04 5.94 6.02
N ALA A 127 -2.21 5.43 6.36
CA ALA A 127 -2.78 5.51 7.70
C ALA A 127 -3.44 4.19 8.06
N ASN A 128 -3.02 3.59 9.18
CA ASN A 128 -3.60 2.37 9.71
C ASN A 128 -4.72 2.71 10.69
N PHE A 129 -5.79 1.93 10.68
CA PHE A 129 -6.89 2.06 11.64
C PHE A 129 -7.52 0.70 11.93
N LYS A 130 -8.17 0.59 13.09
CA LYS A 130 -8.81 -0.65 13.55
C LYS A 130 -10.33 -0.44 13.62
N VAL A 131 -11.08 -1.44 13.18
CA VAL A 131 -12.53 -1.54 13.33
C VAL A 131 -12.80 -2.55 14.44
N SER A 132 -13.43 -2.11 15.53
CA SER A 132 -13.66 -2.88 16.76
C SER A 132 -15.08 -3.39 16.93
#